data_AF-A0A7X7HZG2-F1
#
_entry.id   AF-A0A7X7HZG2-F1
#
_cell.length_a   1.000
_cell.length_b   1.000
_cell.length_c   1.000
_cell.angle_alpha   90.00
_cell.angle_beta   90.00
_cell.angle_gamma   90.00
#
_symmetry.space_group_name_H-M   'P 1'
#
loop_
_entity.id
_entity.type
_entity.pdbx_description
1 polymer ?
#
loop_
_entity_poly.entity_id
_entity_poly.type
_entity_poly.pdbx_seq_one_letter_code
_entity_poly.pdbx_strand_id
1 'polypeptide(L)'
;MSRKTIVTTLIMLAAILSMGIFSNLQKRNQIARLKNLPVNQIDLSTISDGTYKGSFCLKRFCYSVEVMMNSGRMTDIILLSNSRSEYGEKAAAIKDRIIEAQSLQIDVVSGAT
;
A
#
# COMPACT_ATOMS: atom_id res chain seq x y z
N MET A 1 26.05 41.75 -14.55
CA MET A 1 24.90 40.82 -14.69
C MET A 1 23.81 41.54 -15.46
N SER A 2 23.40 41.04 -16.63
CA SER A 2 22.44 41.76 -17.47
C SER A 2 21.02 41.60 -16.92
N ARG A 3 20.16 42.62 -17.04
CA ARG A 3 18.75 42.57 -16.60
C ARG A 3 18.03 41.31 -17.10
N LYS A 4 18.38 40.84 -18.31
CA LYS A 4 17.81 39.63 -18.93
C LYS A 4 18.19 38.34 -18.18
N THR A 5 19.42 38.25 -17.64
CA THR A 5 19.91 37.07 -16.90
C THR A 5 19.29 36.95 -15.50
N ILE A 6 18.91 38.07 -14.89
CA ILE A 6 18.21 38.10 -13.59
C ILE A 6 16.76 37.63 -13.74
N VAL A 7 16.09 38.05 -14.82
CA VAL A 7 14.68 37.66 -15.08
C VAL A 7 14.57 36.17 -15.38
N THR A 8 15.48 35.59 -16.17
CA THR A 8 15.42 34.16 -16.51
C THR A 8 15.69 33.25 -15.32
N THR A 9 16.61 33.63 -14.44
CA THR A 9 16.91 32.86 -13.22
C THR A 9 15.74 32.88 -12.23
N LEU A 10 15.03 34.00 -12.09
CA LEU A 10 13.82 34.10 -11.27
C LEU A 10 12.67 33.22 -11.79
N ILE A 11 12.48 33.15 -13.12
CA ILE A 11 11.43 32.31 -13.73
C ILE A 11 11.71 30.82 -13.49
N MET A 12 12.97 30.39 -13.62
CA MET A 12 13.37 29.00 -13.34
C MET A 12 13.15 28.62 -11.87
N LEU A 13 13.45 29.52 -10.93
CA LEU A 13 13.24 29.29 -9.50
C LEU A 13 11.74 29.19 -9.15
N ALA A 14 10.92 30.05 -9.75
CA ALA A 14 9.46 30.00 -9.60
C ALA A 14 8.85 28.71 -10.17
N ALA A 15 9.40 28.19 -11.29
CA ALA A 15 8.98 26.91 -11.87
C ALA A 15 9.33 25.70 -10.97
N ILE A 16 10.50 25.72 -10.32
CA ILE A 16 10.91 24.65 -9.39
C ILE A 16 10.02 24.67 -8.13
N LEU A 17 9.71 25.85 -7.61
CA LEU A 17 8.82 26.01 -6.45
C LEU A 17 7.38 25.59 -6.78
N SER A 18 6.85 25.97 -7.95
CA SER A 18 5.51 25.57 -8.39
C SER A 18 5.40 24.07 -8.64
N MET A 19 6.44 23.43 -9.20
CA MET A 19 6.55 21.97 -9.33
C MET A 19 6.56 21.28 -7.96
N GLY A 20 7.28 21.84 -6.98
CA GLY A 20 7.31 21.37 -5.59
C GLY A 20 5.93 21.41 -4.93
N ILE A 21 5.21 22.52 -5.06
CA ILE A 21 3.84 22.69 -4.52
C ILE A 21 2.86 21.75 -5.23
N PHE A 22 2.91 21.68 -6.55
CA PHE A 22 2.03 20.83 -7.37
C PHE A 22 2.22 19.34 -7.06
N SER A 23 3.47 18.86 -6.91
CA SER A 23 3.76 17.47 -6.55
C SER A 23 3.25 17.11 -5.13
N ASN A 24 3.24 18.05 -4.19
CA ASN A 24 2.68 17.84 -2.85
C ASN A 24 1.14 17.78 -2.86
N LEU A 25 0.48 18.61 -3.67
CA LEU A 25 -0.97 18.56 -3.86
C LEU A 25 -1.41 17.23 -4.49
N GLN A 26 -0.73 16.77 -5.54
CA GLN A 26 -1.03 15.50 -6.20
C GLN A 26 -0.79 14.29 -5.27
N LYS A 27 0.20 14.37 -4.37
CA LYS A 27 0.51 13.32 -3.37
C LYS A 27 -0.58 13.13 -2.32
N ARG A 28 -1.28 14.19 -1.91
CA ARG A 28 -2.34 14.14 -0.89
C ARG A 28 -3.59 13.41 -1.39
N ASN A 29 -3.97 13.68 -2.63
CA ASN A 29 -5.21 13.13 -3.20
C ASN A 29 -5.18 11.60 -3.38
N GLN A 30 -4.01 10.99 -3.62
CA GLN A 30 -3.90 9.54 -3.80
C GLN A 30 -4.00 8.75 -2.49
N ILE A 31 -3.38 9.23 -1.40
CA ILE A 31 -3.45 8.56 -0.09
C ILE A 31 -4.85 8.69 0.51
N ALA A 32 -5.52 9.83 0.30
CA ALA A 32 -6.89 10.05 0.79
C ALA A 32 -7.90 9.01 0.25
N ARG A 33 -7.69 8.49 -0.97
CA ARG A 33 -8.55 7.46 -1.56
C ARG A 33 -8.38 6.08 -0.92
N LEU A 34 -7.22 5.79 -0.33
CA LEU A 34 -6.97 4.50 0.31
C LEU A 34 -7.66 4.37 1.65
N LYS A 35 -7.83 5.48 2.38
CA LYS A 35 -8.55 5.49 3.67
C LYS A 35 -9.98 4.97 3.55
N ASN A 36 -10.58 5.12 2.37
CA ASN A 36 -11.95 4.74 2.09
C ASN A 36 -12.03 3.57 1.11
N LEU A 37 -10.93 2.84 0.87
CA LEU A 37 -10.98 1.67 0.00
C LEU A 37 -11.77 0.57 0.74
N PRO A 38 -12.91 0.13 0.21
CA PRO A 38 -13.69 -0.90 0.87
C PRO A 38 -12.94 -2.23 0.79
N VAL A 39 -12.65 -2.81 1.95
CA VAL A 39 -12.23 -4.22 2.05
C VAL A 39 -13.51 -5.03 2.25
N ASN A 40 -14.00 -5.61 1.16
CA ASN A 40 -15.24 -6.36 1.19
C ASN A 40 -15.06 -7.69 1.93
N GLN A 41 -16.13 -8.12 2.61
CA GLN A 41 -16.22 -9.48 3.10
C GLN A 41 -16.29 -10.44 1.92
N ILE A 42 -15.45 -11.47 1.94
CA ILE A 42 -15.42 -12.52 0.95
C ILE A 42 -15.84 -13.82 1.65
N ASP A 43 -16.72 -14.58 1.00
CA ASP A 43 -17.05 -15.93 1.45
C ASP A 43 -15.97 -16.90 0.97
N LEU A 44 -15.07 -17.26 1.89
CA LEU A 44 -13.93 -18.15 1.60
C LEU A 44 -14.36 -19.56 1.20
N SER A 45 -15.57 -20.00 1.56
CA SER A 45 -16.09 -21.34 1.19
C SER A 45 -16.34 -21.48 -0.31
N THR A 46 -16.49 -20.34 -1.01
CA THR A 46 -16.68 -20.29 -2.46
C THR A 46 -15.36 -20.25 -3.24
N ILE A 47 -14.24 -20.09 -2.54
CA ILE A 47 -12.91 -20.03 -3.16
C ILE A 47 -12.38 -21.46 -3.30
N SER A 48 -12.03 -21.82 -4.53
CA SER A 48 -11.41 -23.10 -4.83
C SER A 48 -10.04 -23.25 -4.18
N ASP A 49 -9.64 -24.50 -3.98
CA ASP A 49 -8.30 -24.81 -3.48
C ASP A 49 -7.23 -24.36 -4.47
N GLY A 50 -6.11 -23.87 -3.95
CA GLY A 50 -4.99 -23.41 -4.76
C GLY A 50 -4.21 -22.27 -4.13
N THR A 51 -3.32 -21.69 -4.93
CA THR A 51 -2.40 -20.64 -4.52
C THR A 51 -2.72 -19.35 -5.24
N TYR A 52 -3.01 -18.29 -4.49
CA TYR A 52 -3.46 -17.00 -5.00
C TYR A 52 -2.40 -15.94 -4.73
N LYS A 53 -2.02 -15.17 -5.75
CA LYS A 53 -1.07 -14.06 -5.61
C LYS A 53 -1.79 -12.71 -5.63
N GLY A 54 -1.57 -11.93 -4.59
CA GLY A 54 -2.02 -10.54 -4.49
C GLY A 54 -0.86 -9.58 -4.54
N SER A 55 -1.02 -8.43 -5.20
CA SER A 55 -0.03 -7.36 -5.14
C SER A 55 -0.70 -5.99 -5.12
N PHE A 56 -0.09 -5.06 -4.40
CA PHE A 56 -0.58 -3.70 -4.28
C PHE A 56 0.60 -2.73 -4.23
N CYS A 57 0.55 -1.69 -5.07
CA CYS A 57 1.57 -0.66 -5.15
C CYS A 57 0.96 0.73 -4.95
N LEU A 58 1.56 1.51 -4.06
CA LEU A 58 1.30 2.92 -3.87
C LEU A 58 2.62 3.68 -3.73
N LYS A 59 2.92 4.53 -4.72
CA LYS A 59 4.15 5.33 -4.77
C LYS A 59 5.39 4.42 -4.61
N ARG A 60 6.11 4.54 -3.50
CA ARG A 60 7.33 3.76 -3.21
C ARG A 60 7.06 2.46 -2.45
N PHE A 61 5.80 2.21 -2.08
CA PHE A 61 5.41 1.05 -1.30
C PHE A 61 4.75 0.04 -2.22
N CYS A 62 5.39 -1.09 -2.44
CA CYS A 62 4.84 -2.21 -3.19
C CYS A 62 4.89 -3.44 -2.31
N TYR A 63 3.75 -4.07 -2.09
CA TYR A 63 3.64 -5.30 -1.32
C TYR A 63 3.02 -6.39 -2.18
N SER A 64 3.48 -7.61 -1.96
CA SER A 64 2.98 -8.80 -2.63
C SER A 64 2.88 -9.94 -1.62
N VAL A 65 1.81 -10.71 -1.75
CA VAL A 65 1.51 -11.84 -0.90
C VAL A 65 1.07 -13.04 -1.73
N GLU A 66 1.27 -14.21 -1.18
CA GLU A 66 0.74 -15.47 -1.68
C GLU A 66 -0.16 -16.06 -0.60
N VAL A 67 -1.37 -16.46 -0.96
CA VAL A 67 -2.36 -17.07 -0.07
C VAL A 67 -2.63 -18.48 -0.54
N MET A 68 -2.51 -19.45 0.36
CA MET A 68 -2.82 -20.85 0.08
C MET A 68 -4.21 -21.17 0.60
N MET A 69 -5.05 -21.76 -0.24
CA MET A 69 -6.41 -22.19 0.07
C MET A 69 -6.53 -23.71 -0.01
N ASN A 70 -7.17 -24.31 0.99
CA ASN A 70 -7.54 -25.71 1.00
C ASN A 70 -8.86 -25.91 1.73
N SER A 71 -9.79 -26.65 1.10
CA SER A 71 -11.12 -26.97 1.61
C SER A 71 -11.89 -25.72 2.08
N GLY A 72 -11.83 -24.64 1.30
CA GLY A 72 -12.49 -23.37 1.61
C GLY A 72 -11.86 -22.57 2.77
N ARG A 73 -10.61 -22.89 3.15
CA ARG A 73 -9.88 -22.21 4.23
C ARG A 73 -8.52 -21.69 3.79
N MET A 74 -8.12 -20.54 4.31
CA MET A 74 -6.74 -20.06 4.22
C MET A 74 -5.85 -20.93 5.09
N THR A 75 -4.86 -21.58 4.50
CA THR A 75 -3.89 -22.42 5.21
C THR A 75 -2.56 -21.73 5.44
N ASP A 76 -2.19 -20.80 4.57
CA ASP A 76 -0.96 -20.01 4.72
C ASP A 76 -1.07 -18.65 3.99
N ILE A 77 -0.31 -17.68 4.49
CA ILE A 77 -0.12 -16.37 3.87
C ILE A 77 1.37 -16.03 3.91
N ILE A 78 1.97 -15.93 2.73
CA ILE A 78 3.40 -15.66 2.57
C ILE A 78 3.57 -14.22 2.08
N LEU A 79 4.45 -13.45 2.74
CA LEU A 79 4.87 -12.14 2.23
C LEU A 79 5.96 -12.36 1.18
N LEU A 80 5.67 -12.06 -0.07
CA LEU A 80 6.60 -12.20 -1.19
C LEU A 80 7.56 -11.00 -1.32
N SER A 81 7.22 -9.85 -0.72
CA SER A 81 8.07 -8.66 -0.72
C SER A 81 8.06 -7.92 0.62
N ASN A 82 9.14 -7.19 0.88
CA ASN A 82 9.32 -6.33 2.06
C ASN A 82 9.12 -7.03 3.41
N SER A 83 9.30 -8.35 3.48
CA SER A 83 9.12 -9.15 4.70
C SER A 83 10.03 -8.75 5.86
N ARG A 84 11.23 -8.21 5.56
CA ARG A 84 12.20 -7.73 6.56
C ARG A 84 12.07 -6.24 6.89
N SER A 85 11.05 -5.56 6.36
CA SER A 85 10.78 -4.18 6.74
C SER A 85 10.03 -4.14 8.08
N GLU A 86 10.06 -3.02 8.79
CA GLU A 86 9.26 -2.81 10.01
C GLU A 86 7.77 -3.15 9.78
N TYR A 87 7.23 -2.78 8.62
CA TYR A 87 5.84 -3.09 8.25
C TYR A 87 5.66 -4.56 7.85
N GLY A 88 6.70 -5.23 7.34
CA GLY A 88 6.71 -6.66 7.08
C GLY A 88 6.66 -7.49 8.36
N GLU A 89 7.36 -7.06 9.41
CA GLU A 89 7.29 -7.68 10.74
C GLU A 89 5.90 -7.51 11.37
N LYS A 90 5.33 -6.29 11.30
CA LYS A 90 3.94 -6.06 11.73
C LYS A 90 2.94 -6.89 10.92
N ALA A 91 3.19 -7.08 9.63
CA ALA A 91 2.36 -7.93 8.77
C ALA A 91 2.45 -9.42 9.18
N ALA A 92 3.58 -9.88 9.73
CA ALA A 92 3.69 -11.27 10.24
C ALA A 92 2.60 -11.56 11.29
N ALA A 93 2.49 -10.71 12.31
CA ALA A 93 1.50 -10.86 13.38
C ALA A 93 0.04 -10.76 12.88
N ILE A 94 -0.21 -9.97 11.83
CA ILE A 94 -1.54 -9.81 11.24
C ILE A 94 -1.97 -11.06 10.46
N LYS A 95 -1.05 -11.69 9.71
CA LYS A 95 -1.36 -12.87 8.91
C LYS A 95 -1.86 -14.04 9.75
N ASP A 96 -1.22 -14.29 10.89
CA ASP A 96 -1.61 -15.36 11.80
C ASP A 96 -3.05 -15.15 12.30
N ARG A 97 -3.40 -13.89 12.63
CA ARG A 97 -4.77 -13.52 13.02
C ARG A 97 -5.78 -13.70 11.89
N ILE A 98 -5.40 -13.40 10.63
CA ILE A 98 -6.27 -13.61 9.46
C ILE A 98 -6.54 -15.10 9.25
N ILE A 99 -5.50 -15.94 9.35
CA ILE A 99 -5.63 -17.40 9.22
C ILE A 99 -6.45 -17.98 10.37
N GLU A 100 -6.24 -17.52 11.60
CA GLU A 100 -7.02 -17.98 12.76
C GLU A 100 -8.49 -17.59 12.63
N ALA A 101 -8.78 -16.33 12.29
CA ALA A 101 -10.14 -15.82 12.15
C ALA A 101 -10.86 -16.28 10.87
N GLN A 102 -10.11 -16.76 9.86
CA GLN A 102 -10.61 -17.02 8.51
C GLN A 102 -11.40 -15.82 7.94
N SER A 103 -10.89 -14.61 8.19
CA SER A 103 -11.58 -13.37 7.86
C SER A 103 -10.58 -12.26 7.54
N LEU A 104 -10.95 -11.42 6.57
CA LEU A 104 -10.21 -10.20 6.24
C LEU A 104 -10.61 -9.01 7.13
N GLN A 105 -11.67 -9.15 7.94
CA GLN A 105 -12.14 -8.15 8.90
C GLN A 105 -11.48 -8.36 10.26
N ILE A 106 -10.21 -7.97 10.38
CA ILE A 106 -9.47 -7.99 11.63
C ILE A 106 -9.07 -6.57 12.06
N ASP A 107 -8.86 -6.35 13.37
CA ASP A 107 -8.45 -5.05 13.87
C ASP A 107 -7.06 -4.65 13.39
N VAL A 108 -6.95 -3.41 12.94
CA VAL A 108 -5.70 -2.78 12.51
C VAL A 108 -4.66 -2.73 13.63
N VAL A 109 -3.38 -2.88 13.27
CA VAL A 109 -2.27 -2.72 14.22
C VAL A 109 -1.96 -1.23 14.39
N SER A 110 -1.90 -0.76 15.63
CA SER A 110 -1.56 0.63 15.95
C SER A 110 -0.19 1.02 15.37
N GLY A 111 -0.11 2.19 14.74
CA GLY A 111 1.11 2.67 14.10
C GLY A 111 1.45 1.99 12.76
N ALA A 112 0.49 1.29 12.14
CA ALA A 112 0.60 0.71 10.79
C ALA A 112 -0.47 1.25 9.82
N THR A 113 -1.08 2.40 10.11
CA THR A 113 -2.19 3.05 9.37
C THR A 113 -1.80 4.32 8.62
#